data_AF-A0A7V6ZF76-F1
#
_entry.id   AF-A0A7V6ZF76-F1
#
_cell.length_a   1.000
_cell.length_b   1.000
_cell.length_c   1.000
_cell.angle_alpha   90.00
_cell.angle_beta   90.00
_cell.angle_gamma   90.00
#
_symmetry.space_group_name_H-M   'P 1'
#
loop_
_entity.id
_entity.type
_entity.pdbx_description
1 polymer ?
#
loop_
_entity_poly.entity_id
_entity_poly.type
_entity_poly.pdbx_seq_one_letter_code
_entity_poly.pdbx_strand_id
1 'polypeptide(L)'
;MSDDGKLFKTVRLVPNAVKIISKVNIEHLSKSSKETNADDDVIEMGAGESVDFNERKKDYAALKGKYLSIKEKYEKLRQDFEKLKGSLEIEKKNFLEKANKEIEATKERAKKEAYEAGFKQGLEEGKEEALRVAKEEAAQEISGLVGMLEGCYESLSRSMDALLKQNFMKMIRLWEKVLKRLLYKEVKLDNAVLERLLEQVLKRMSDKEKVIIYLHPSEVAYLQERIDQFGDILRGAKHLEFIADDHVDRGSCMVETNLGIYDARWRTQLERLSEEIDRLLMEGQQENGL
;
A
#
# COMPACT_ATOMS: atom_id res chain seq x y z
N MET A 1 35.57 10.11 -3.87
CA MET A 1 35.24 10.17 -5.31
C MET A 1 33.77 9.80 -5.42
N SER A 2 32.80 10.65 -5.70
CA SER A 2 32.65 12.09 -5.95
C SER A 2 31.14 12.28 -5.69
N ASP A 3 30.71 13.01 -4.67
CA ASP A 3 30.44 14.45 -4.69
C ASP A 3 29.86 14.95 -6.02
N ASP A 4 28.54 15.13 -6.07
CA ASP A 4 27.93 16.24 -6.80
C ASP A 4 26.47 16.46 -6.37
N GLY A 5 26.29 17.49 -5.53
CA GLY A 5 25.00 18.08 -5.22
C GLY A 5 24.58 19.13 -6.24
N LYS A 6 23.27 19.36 -6.35
CA LYS A 6 22.63 20.64 -6.75
C LYS A 6 21.11 20.48 -6.59
N LEU A 7 20.55 21.01 -5.51
CA LEU A 7 20.02 22.38 -5.35
C LEU A 7 18.61 22.55 -5.96
N PHE A 8 17.62 22.38 -5.08
CA PHE A 8 16.23 22.78 -5.26
C PHE A 8 16.16 24.28 -5.63
N LYS A 9 15.58 24.61 -6.79
CA LYS A 9 15.20 25.99 -7.13
C LYS A 9 13.75 26.23 -6.73
N THR A 10 13.57 26.70 -5.51
CA THR A 10 12.31 27.29 -5.04
C THR A 10 12.17 28.67 -5.68
N VAL A 11 11.24 28.82 -6.64
CA VAL A 11 10.89 30.13 -7.22
C VAL A 11 9.81 30.76 -6.35
N ARG A 12 10.23 31.69 -5.50
CA ARG A 12 9.34 32.54 -4.69
C ARG A 12 8.81 33.66 -5.59
N LEU A 13 7.57 33.54 -6.06
CA LEU A 13 6.86 34.62 -6.74
C LEU A 13 6.51 35.70 -5.70
N VAL A 14 7.20 36.83 -5.78
CA VAL A 14 6.84 38.06 -5.06
C VAL A 14 5.99 38.91 -6.02
N PRO A 15 4.78 39.36 -5.64
CA PRO A 15 3.92 40.14 -6.53
C PRO A 15 4.48 41.55 -6.67
N ASN A 16 5.00 41.89 -7.85
CA ASN A 16 5.34 43.26 -8.19
C ASN A 16 4.09 44.05 -8.56
N ALA A 17 3.91 45.17 -7.86
CA ALA A 17 2.82 46.10 -7.92
C ALA A 17 2.51 46.56 -9.37
N VAL A 18 1.22 46.52 -9.71
CA VAL A 18 0.68 47.08 -10.95
C VAL A 18 0.81 48.61 -10.90
N LYS A 19 1.58 49.15 -11.84
CA LYS A 19 1.78 50.59 -12.04
C LYS A 19 0.53 51.17 -12.70
N ILE A 20 -0.38 51.72 -11.90
CA ILE A 20 -1.54 52.48 -12.39
C ILE A 20 -1.01 53.80 -12.96
N ILE A 21 -0.97 53.91 -14.29
CA ILE A 21 -0.72 55.18 -14.97
C ILE A 21 -2.07 55.88 -15.13
N SER A 22 -2.44 56.70 -14.15
CA SER A 22 -3.49 57.70 -14.30
C SER A 22 -2.94 58.91 -15.05
N LYS A 23 -2.97 58.87 -16.38
CA LYS A 23 -2.81 60.11 -17.19
C LYS A 23 -4.11 60.91 -17.13
N VAL A 24 -4.25 61.72 -16.08
CA VAL A 24 -5.14 62.88 -16.11
C VAL A 24 -4.41 63.96 -16.91
N ASN A 25 -4.88 64.19 -18.13
CA ASN A 25 -4.44 65.27 -18.99
C ASN A 25 -5.28 66.52 -18.64
N ILE A 26 -4.75 67.38 -17.76
CA ILE A 26 -5.25 68.74 -17.58
C ILE A 26 -4.06 69.68 -17.62
N GLU A 27 -3.63 70.03 -18.82
CA GLU A 27 -2.96 71.29 -19.09
C GLU A 27 -3.45 71.76 -20.45
N HIS A 28 -4.25 72.84 -20.47
CA HIS A 28 -4.13 73.94 -21.42
C HIS A 28 -5.26 74.97 -21.21
N LEU A 29 -4.83 76.23 -21.08
CA LEU A 29 -5.57 77.50 -21.10
C LEU A 29 -6.11 78.04 -19.76
N SER A 30 -5.21 78.55 -18.94
CA SER A 30 -5.41 79.88 -18.34
C SER A 30 -4.08 80.62 -18.25
N LYS A 31 -3.95 81.70 -19.03
CA LYS A 31 -3.14 82.90 -18.80
C LYS A 31 -3.00 83.67 -20.12
N SER A 32 -3.71 84.77 -20.25
CA SER A 32 -3.13 86.04 -20.70
C SER A 32 -4.17 87.15 -20.54
N SER A 33 -4.17 87.78 -19.37
CA SER A 33 -4.61 89.16 -19.20
C SER A 33 -3.34 90.01 -19.18
N LYS A 34 -3.17 90.85 -20.19
CA LYS A 34 -2.31 92.05 -20.10
C LYS A 34 -3.07 93.19 -20.77
N GLU A 35 -3.46 94.14 -19.93
CA GLU A 35 -3.73 95.52 -20.31
C GLU A 35 -2.47 96.14 -20.93
N THR A 36 -2.66 97.00 -21.94
CA THR A 36 -1.97 98.30 -22.07
C THR A 36 -2.63 99.12 -23.18
N ASN A 37 -3.24 100.23 -22.75
CA ASN A 37 -3.20 101.62 -23.26
C ASN A 37 -3.16 101.93 -24.78
N ALA A 38 -4.17 102.72 -25.15
CA ALA A 38 -4.14 104.00 -25.88
C ALA A 38 -3.08 104.23 -26.96
N ASP A 39 -3.57 104.55 -28.17
CA ASP A 39 -3.04 105.65 -28.98
C ASP A 39 -4.22 106.39 -29.64
N ASP A 40 -4.31 107.68 -29.31
CA ASP A 40 -5.01 108.71 -30.07
C ASP A 40 -4.29 108.87 -31.41
N ASP A 41 -5.03 108.94 -32.52
CA ASP A 41 -4.53 109.60 -33.71
C ASP A 41 -5.55 110.59 -34.26
N VAL A 42 -5.01 111.77 -34.52
CA VAL A 42 -5.65 113.05 -34.70
C VAL A 42 -6.32 113.17 -36.07
N ILE A 43 -7.43 113.89 -36.07
CA ILE A 43 -8.21 114.29 -37.25
C ILE A 43 -7.34 115.11 -38.22
N GLU A 44 -7.31 114.74 -39.49
CA GLU A 44 -6.97 115.66 -40.59
C GLU A 44 -8.15 115.80 -41.54
N MET A 45 -8.68 117.02 -41.62
CA MET A 45 -9.80 117.43 -42.45
C MET A 45 -9.33 117.70 -43.90
N GLY A 46 -9.91 116.99 -44.85
CA GLY A 46 -9.90 117.35 -46.27
C GLY A 46 -11.33 117.57 -46.75
N ALA A 47 -11.69 118.82 -47.00
CA ALA A 47 -13.04 119.25 -47.36
C ALA A 47 -13.41 118.92 -48.81
N GLY A 48 -14.70 118.63 -49.01
CA GLY A 48 -15.40 118.90 -50.28
C GLY A 48 -15.90 117.67 -51.02
N GLU A 49 -17.13 117.25 -50.73
CA GLU A 49 -18.23 117.30 -51.70
C GLU A 49 -19.55 116.94 -51.01
N SER A 50 -20.60 117.66 -51.38
CA SER A 50 -21.94 117.62 -50.80
C SER A 50 -22.54 116.20 -50.81
N VAL A 51 -22.81 115.63 -49.64
CA VAL A 51 -23.58 114.39 -49.52
C VAL A 51 -24.74 114.61 -48.57
N ASP A 52 -25.94 114.38 -49.10
CA ASP A 52 -27.24 114.58 -48.50
C ASP A 52 -27.36 113.91 -47.11
N PHE A 53 -27.67 114.72 -46.08
CA PHE A 53 -27.79 114.28 -44.69
C PHE A 53 -28.96 113.28 -44.48
N ASN A 54 -29.90 113.23 -45.43
CA ASN A 54 -31.02 112.29 -45.41
C ASN A 54 -30.64 110.85 -45.85
N GLU A 55 -29.68 110.68 -46.77
CA GLU A 55 -29.23 109.35 -47.21
C GLU A 55 -28.39 108.63 -46.14
N ARG A 56 -27.42 109.31 -45.51
CA ARG A 56 -26.62 108.72 -44.41
C ARG A 56 -27.46 108.35 -43.19
N LYS A 57 -28.55 109.06 -42.92
CA LYS A 57 -29.48 108.74 -41.82
C LYS A 57 -30.30 107.47 -42.12
N LYS A 58 -30.66 107.25 -43.40
CA LYS A 58 -31.25 106.00 -43.88
C LYS A 58 -30.26 104.84 -43.82
N ASP A 59 -29.01 105.05 -44.22
CA ASP A 59 -27.97 104.02 -44.16
C ASP A 59 -27.60 103.64 -42.73
N TYR A 60 -27.51 104.61 -41.81
CA TYR A 60 -27.29 104.35 -40.39
C TYR A 60 -28.46 103.60 -39.75
N ALA A 61 -29.70 103.92 -40.13
CA ALA A 61 -30.88 103.18 -39.69
C ALA A 61 -30.91 101.75 -40.26
N ALA A 62 -30.54 101.55 -41.53
CA ALA A 62 -30.44 100.24 -42.16
C ALA A 62 -29.31 99.38 -41.56
N LEU A 63 -28.15 99.99 -41.28
CA LEU A 63 -27.00 99.34 -40.66
C LEU A 63 -27.28 98.98 -39.19
N LYS A 64 -27.95 99.87 -38.44
CA LYS A 64 -28.41 99.61 -37.08
C LYS A 64 -29.44 98.47 -37.05
N GLY A 65 -30.34 98.40 -38.03
CA GLY A 65 -31.28 97.29 -38.19
C GLY A 65 -30.58 95.96 -38.49
N LYS A 66 -29.57 95.96 -39.36
CA LYS A 66 -28.73 94.76 -39.64
C LYS A 66 -27.93 94.33 -38.40
N TYR A 67 -27.35 95.27 -37.64
CA TYR A 67 -26.62 94.99 -36.41
C TYR A 67 -27.54 94.39 -35.34
N LEU A 68 -28.75 94.93 -35.16
CA LEU A 68 -29.74 94.38 -34.23
C LEU A 68 -30.15 92.96 -34.63
N SER A 69 -30.39 92.71 -35.93
CA SER A 69 -30.72 91.38 -36.46
C SER A 69 -29.59 90.36 -36.25
N ILE A 70 -28.34 90.77 -36.45
CA ILE A 70 -27.16 89.92 -36.23
C ILE A 70 -26.98 89.64 -34.73
N LYS A 71 -27.18 90.64 -33.88
CA LYS A 71 -27.11 90.48 -32.42
C LYS A 71 -28.17 89.50 -31.90
N GLU A 72 -29.42 89.63 -32.35
CA GLU A 72 -30.49 88.68 -32.02
C GLU A 72 -30.18 87.26 -32.50
N LYS A 73 -29.62 87.11 -33.71
CA LYS A 73 -29.17 85.80 -34.23
C LYS A 73 -28.04 85.21 -33.40
N TYR A 74 -27.09 86.04 -32.94
CA TYR A 74 -25.97 85.61 -32.11
C TYR A 74 -26.44 85.19 -30.71
N GLU A 75 -27.38 85.92 -30.11
CA GLU A 75 -27.99 85.55 -28.82
C GLU A 75 -28.80 84.26 -28.91
N LYS A 76 -29.56 84.04 -30.00
CA LYS A 76 -30.23 82.76 -30.26
C LYS A 76 -29.24 81.62 -30.44
N LEU A 77 -28.23 81.80 -31.29
CA LEU A 77 -27.21 80.77 -31.54
C LEU A 77 -26.44 80.40 -30.26
N ARG A 78 -26.17 81.39 -29.40
CA ARG A 78 -25.55 81.15 -28.09
C ARG A 78 -26.45 80.35 -27.16
N GLN A 79 -27.74 80.70 -27.06
CA GLN A 79 -28.69 79.92 -26.28
C GLN A 79 -28.81 78.47 -26.78
N ASP A 80 -28.83 78.26 -28.10
CA ASP A 80 -28.91 76.93 -28.69
C ASP A 80 -27.63 76.12 -28.44
N PHE A 81 -26.46 76.76 -28.47
CA PHE A 81 -25.19 76.14 -28.14
C PHE A 81 -25.11 75.74 -26.66
N GLU A 82 -25.58 76.61 -25.76
CA GLU A 82 -25.64 76.33 -24.31
C GLU A 82 -26.58 75.15 -24.02
N LYS A 83 -27.76 75.12 -24.68
CA LYS A 83 -28.71 74.00 -24.59
C LYS A 83 -28.12 72.71 -25.12
N LEU A 84 -27.48 72.76 -26.29
CA LEU A 84 -26.86 71.59 -26.93
C LEU A 84 -25.72 71.03 -26.06
N LYS A 85 -24.88 71.90 -25.51
CA LYS A 85 -23.82 71.51 -24.58
C LYS A 85 -24.39 70.87 -23.31
N GLY A 86 -25.43 71.46 -22.74
CA GLY A 86 -26.16 70.89 -21.59
C GLY A 86 -26.74 69.51 -21.89
N SER A 87 -27.38 69.33 -23.05
CA SER A 87 -27.92 68.01 -23.44
C SER A 87 -26.81 66.98 -23.66
N LEU A 88 -25.67 67.38 -24.23
CA LEU A 88 -24.55 66.48 -24.50
C LEU A 88 -23.84 66.04 -23.20
N GLU A 89 -23.71 66.94 -22.22
CA GLU A 89 -23.16 66.60 -20.91
C GLU A 89 -24.08 65.64 -20.14
N ILE A 90 -25.40 65.83 -20.23
CA ILE A 90 -26.38 64.93 -19.64
C ILE A 90 -26.31 63.55 -20.32
N GLU A 91 -26.24 63.51 -21.65
CA GLU A 91 -26.14 62.27 -22.41
C GLU A 91 -24.85 61.50 -22.08
N LYS A 92 -23.71 62.21 -22.03
CA LYS A 92 -22.42 61.64 -21.62
C LYS A 92 -22.49 61.07 -20.19
N LYS A 93 -23.09 61.81 -19.25
CA LYS A 93 -23.24 61.34 -17.87
C LYS A 93 -24.11 60.09 -17.79
N ASN A 94 -25.24 60.07 -18.50
CA ASN A 94 -26.13 58.92 -18.57
C ASN A 94 -25.45 57.71 -19.23
N PHE A 95 -24.64 57.93 -20.26
CA PHE A 95 -23.87 56.87 -20.92
C PHE A 95 -22.83 56.27 -19.98
N LEU A 96 -22.06 57.10 -19.26
CA LEU A 96 -21.08 56.64 -18.26
C LEU A 96 -21.75 55.89 -17.11
N GLU A 97 -22.91 56.36 -16.66
CA GLU A 97 -23.64 55.69 -15.57
C GLU A 97 -24.20 54.33 -16.01
N LYS A 98 -24.71 54.22 -17.25
CA LYS A 98 -25.12 52.94 -17.84
C LYS A 98 -23.93 52.00 -18.00
N ALA A 99 -22.83 52.47 -18.59
CA ALA A 99 -21.62 51.67 -18.78
C ALA A 99 -21.05 51.17 -17.45
N ASN A 100 -21.01 52.00 -16.40
CA ASN A 100 -20.57 51.58 -15.08
C ASN A 100 -21.51 50.55 -14.44
N LYS A 101 -22.83 50.71 -14.58
CA LYS A 101 -23.81 49.72 -14.10
C LYS A 101 -23.64 48.37 -14.81
N GLU A 102 -23.42 48.37 -16.12
CA GLU A 102 -23.16 47.15 -16.88
C GLU A 102 -21.83 46.48 -16.49
N ILE A 103 -20.77 47.26 -16.26
CA ILE A 103 -19.47 46.73 -15.81
C ILE A 103 -19.61 46.08 -14.43
N GLU A 104 -20.27 46.73 -13.47
CA GLU A 104 -20.45 46.16 -12.13
C GLU A 104 -21.37 44.93 -12.15
N ALA A 105 -22.46 44.95 -12.92
CA ALA A 105 -23.31 43.77 -13.10
C ALA A 105 -22.53 42.61 -13.73
N THR A 106 -21.66 42.89 -14.71
CA THR A 106 -20.82 41.87 -15.37
C THR A 106 -19.76 41.33 -14.41
N LYS A 107 -19.14 42.19 -13.59
CA LYS A 107 -18.18 41.74 -12.56
C LYS A 107 -18.84 40.89 -11.49
N GLU A 108 -20.02 41.26 -11.00
CA GLU A 108 -20.74 40.46 -10.01
C GLU A 108 -21.15 39.11 -10.57
N ARG A 109 -21.65 39.08 -11.81
CA ARG A 109 -21.96 37.83 -12.50
C ARG A 109 -20.71 36.95 -12.67
N ALA A 110 -19.63 37.52 -13.19
CA ALA A 110 -18.37 36.79 -13.38
C ALA A 110 -17.79 36.28 -12.04
N LYS A 111 -17.90 37.05 -10.95
CA LYS A 111 -17.50 36.60 -9.61
C LYS A 111 -18.36 35.43 -9.11
N LYS A 112 -19.68 35.50 -9.28
CA LYS A 112 -20.58 34.40 -8.88
C LYS A 112 -20.31 33.13 -9.69
N GLU A 113 -20.21 33.25 -11.01
CA GLU A 113 -19.92 32.13 -11.90
C GLU A 113 -18.55 31.50 -11.59
N ALA A 114 -17.50 32.31 -11.40
CA ALA A 114 -16.17 31.81 -11.03
C ALA A 114 -16.16 31.15 -9.65
N TYR A 115 -16.90 31.70 -8.68
CA TYR A 115 -17.01 31.11 -7.35
C TYR A 115 -17.74 29.78 -7.39
N GLU A 116 -18.88 29.69 -8.08
CA GLU A 116 -19.63 28.44 -8.22
C GLU A 116 -18.85 27.37 -9.00
N ALA A 117 -18.17 27.76 -10.08
CA ALA A 117 -17.32 26.86 -10.85
C ALA A 117 -16.14 26.35 -10.01
N GLY A 118 -15.42 27.25 -9.32
CA GLY A 118 -14.31 26.88 -8.45
C GLY A 118 -14.74 26.03 -7.25
N PHE A 119 -15.92 26.31 -6.67
CA PHE A 119 -16.48 25.52 -5.58
C PHE A 119 -16.86 24.11 -6.05
N LYS A 120 -17.53 23.99 -7.21
CA LYS A 120 -17.86 22.67 -7.79
C LYS A 120 -16.60 21.88 -8.12
N GLN A 121 -15.63 22.50 -8.79
CA GLN A 121 -14.36 21.85 -9.14
C GLN A 121 -13.61 21.40 -7.88
N GLY A 122 -13.45 22.27 -6.88
CA GLY A 122 -12.78 21.90 -5.63
C GLY A 122 -13.51 20.83 -4.83
N LEU A 123 -14.84 20.77 -4.91
CA LEU A 123 -15.63 19.69 -4.30
C LEU A 123 -15.43 18.36 -5.03
N GLU A 124 -15.39 18.37 -6.36
CA GLU A 124 -15.16 17.18 -7.18
C GLU A 124 -13.74 16.63 -6.94
N GLU A 125 -12.72 17.49 -7.07
CA GLU A 125 -11.32 17.13 -6.83
C GLU A 125 -11.08 16.66 -5.40
N GLY A 126 -11.69 17.34 -4.41
CA GLY A 126 -11.60 16.93 -3.00
C GLY A 126 -12.26 15.58 -2.73
N LYS A 127 -13.37 15.26 -3.40
CA LYS A 127 -14.01 13.94 -3.30
C LYS A 127 -13.17 12.85 -3.94
N GLU A 128 -12.62 13.09 -5.13
CA GLU A 128 -11.77 12.13 -5.82
C GLU A 128 -10.51 11.83 -5.02
N GLU A 129 -9.84 12.85 -4.51
CA GLU A 129 -8.62 12.68 -3.70
C GLU A 129 -8.93 11.99 -2.37
N ALA A 130 -10.01 12.36 -1.67
CA ALA A 130 -10.42 11.68 -0.45
C ALA A 130 -10.74 10.20 -0.69
N LEU A 131 -11.40 9.88 -1.82
CA LEU A 131 -11.72 8.50 -2.19
C LEU A 131 -10.47 7.71 -2.59
N ARG A 132 -9.47 8.37 -3.21
CA ARG A 132 -8.18 7.77 -3.55
C ARG A 132 -7.40 7.42 -2.28
N VAL A 133 -7.25 8.38 -1.36
CA VAL A 133 -6.54 8.18 -0.08
C VAL A 133 -7.24 7.11 0.76
N ALA A 134 -8.57 7.17 0.89
CA ALA A 134 -9.32 6.16 1.66
C ALA A 134 -9.18 4.75 1.09
N LYS A 135 -9.13 4.60 -0.25
CA LYS A 135 -8.87 3.30 -0.89
C LYS A 135 -7.46 2.80 -0.63
N GLU A 136 -6.47 3.68 -0.66
CA GLU A 136 -5.07 3.33 -0.46
C GLU A 136 -4.80 2.94 1.00
N GLU A 137 -5.35 3.67 1.97
CA GLU A 137 -5.34 3.33 3.40
C GLU A 137 -6.05 1.98 3.66
N ALA A 138 -7.26 1.80 3.13
CA ALA A 138 -7.99 0.54 3.27
C ALA A 138 -7.23 -0.64 2.65
N ALA A 139 -6.59 -0.46 1.49
CA ALA A 139 -5.78 -1.48 0.86
C ALA A 139 -4.55 -1.86 1.72
N GLN A 140 -3.89 -0.87 2.32
CA GLN A 140 -2.76 -1.11 3.24
C GLN A 140 -3.21 -1.85 4.50
N GLU A 141 -4.32 -1.44 5.12
CA GLU A 141 -4.87 -2.11 6.31
C GLU A 141 -5.26 -3.57 5.99
N ILE A 142 -5.97 -3.79 4.89
CA ILE A 142 -6.36 -5.13 4.45
C ILE A 142 -5.11 -5.97 4.15
N SER A 143 -4.12 -5.42 3.45
CA SER A 143 -2.86 -6.13 3.18
C SER A 143 -2.13 -6.49 4.46
N GLY A 144 -2.12 -5.61 5.46
CA GLY A 144 -1.55 -5.89 6.78
C GLY A 144 -2.28 -7.01 7.51
N LEU A 145 -3.62 -7.00 7.48
CA LEU A 145 -4.46 -8.06 8.07
C LEU A 145 -4.24 -9.41 7.38
N VAL A 146 -4.18 -9.43 6.05
CA VAL A 146 -3.89 -10.64 5.27
C VAL A 146 -2.52 -11.19 5.62
N GLY A 147 -1.48 -10.35 5.66
CA GLY A 147 -0.14 -10.78 6.04
C GLY A 147 -0.06 -11.32 7.47
N MET A 148 -0.80 -10.72 8.41
CA MET A 148 -0.90 -11.27 9.78
C MET A 148 -1.61 -12.63 9.80
N LEU A 149 -2.68 -12.81 9.04
CA LEU A 149 -3.42 -14.06 8.95
C LEU A 149 -2.57 -15.17 8.31
N GLU A 150 -1.85 -14.86 7.23
CA GLU A 150 -0.88 -15.76 6.60
C GLU A 150 0.22 -16.17 7.58
N GLY A 151 0.78 -15.20 8.32
CA GLY A 151 1.76 -15.49 9.37
C GLY A 151 1.21 -16.37 10.49
N CYS A 152 -0.04 -16.15 10.90
CA CYS A 152 -0.71 -17.01 11.89
C CYS A 152 -0.94 -18.42 11.35
N TYR A 153 -1.36 -18.55 10.10
CA TYR A 153 -1.57 -19.83 9.43
C TYR A 153 -0.27 -20.62 9.32
N GLU A 154 0.81 -20.00 8.85
CA GLU A 154 2.13 -20.64 8.77
C GLU A 154 2.63 -21.07 10.15
N SER A 155 2.49 -20.22 11.16
CA SER A 155 2.89 -20.55 12.53
C SER A 155 2.08 -21.71 13.09
N LEU A 156 0.77 -21.73 12.84
CA LEU A 156 -0.12 -22.80 13.28
C LEU A 156 0.20 -24.12 12.57
N SER A 157 0.40 -24.09 11.24
CA SER A 157 0.80 -25.26 10.45
C SER A 157 2.11 -25.84 10.96
N ARG A 158 3.16 -25.02 11.14
CA ARG A 158 4.44 -25.48 11.70
C ARG A 158 4.29 -26.06 13.11
N SER A 159 3.47 -25.44 13.95
CA SER A 159 3.20 -25.94 15.30
C SER A 159 2.47 -27.28 15.27
N MET A 160 1.50 -27.46 14.38
CA MET A 160 0.76 -28.71 14.22
C MET A 160 1.68 -29.83 13.73
N ASP A 161 2.51 -29.57 12.73
CA ASP A 161 3.50 -30.54 12.24
C ASP A 161 4.49 -30.94 13.33
N ALA A 162 4.98 -29.98 14.11
CA ALA A 162 5.85 -30.24 15.24
C ALA A 162 5.15 -31.10 16.31
N LEU A 163 3.90 -30.80 16.64
CA LEU A 163 3.11 -31.58 17.60
C LEU A 163 2.87 -33.01 17.10
N LEU A 164 2.50 -33.18 15.83
CA LEU A 164 2.30 -34.49 15.22
C LEU A 164 3.60 -35.31 15.30
N LYS A 165 4.72 -34.76 14.83
CA LYS A 165 6.04 -35.44 14.86
C LYS A 165 6.43 -35.84 16.29
N GLN A 166 6.27 -34.95 17.26
CA GLN A 166 6.59 -35.26 18.66
C GLN A 166 5.67 -36.33 19.25
N ASN A 167 4.37 -36.30 18.93
CA ASN A 167 3.40 -37.24 19.47
C ASN A 167 3.58 -38.65 18.90
N PHE A 168 3.89 -38.79 17.61
CA PHE A 168 4.19 -40.09 17.00
C PHE A 168 5.38 -40.77 17.69
N MET A 169 6.48 -40.06 17.90
CA MET A 169 7.66 -40.59 18.60
C MET A 169 7.35 -40.99 20.04
N LYS A 170 6.52 -40.20 20.75
CA LYS A 170 6.06 -40.55 22.11
C LYS A 170 5.19 -41.81 22.12
N MET A 171 4.32 -41.99 21.13
CA MET A 171 3.46 -43.18 21.01
C MET A 171 4.28 -44.44 20.78
N ILE A 172 5.26 -44.41 19.88
CA ILE A 172 6.13 -45.57 19.61
C ILE A 172 6.91 -45.97 20.86
N ARG A 173 7.52 -45.00 21.55
CA ARG A 173 8.21 -45.26 22.83
C ARG A 173 7.27 -45.79 23.91
N LEU A 174 6.01 -45.37 23.91
CA LEU A 174 5.00 -45.92 24.83
C LEU A 174 4.72 -47.38 24.49
N TRP A 175 4.49 -47.70 23.22
CA TRP A 175 4.29 -49.07 22.74
C TRP A 175 5.47 -49.98 23.08
N GLU A 176 6.69 -49.52 22.82
CA GLU A 176 7.92 -50.25 23.17
C GLU A 176 7.97 -50.56 24.67
N LYS A 177 7.67 -49.57 25.53
CA LYS A 177 7.63 -49.77 26.99
C LYS A 177 6.53 -50.75 27.42
N VAL A 178 5.36 -50.70 26.80
CA VAL A 178 4.25 -51.61 27.09
C VAL A 178 4.60 -53.03 26.67
N LEU A 179 5.14 -53.22 25.46
CA LEU A 179 5.58 -54.51 24.93
C LEU A 179 6.69 -55.12 25.79
N LYS A 180 7.73 -54.34 26.16
CA LYS A 180 8.77 -54.80 27.09
C LYS A 180 8.17 -55.33 28.38
N ARG A 181 7.27 -54.57 29.01
CA ARG A 181 6.61 -54.99 30.27
C ARG A 181 5.76 -56.24 30.09
N LEU A 182 5.06 -56.37 28.97
CA LEU A 182 4.23 -57.54 28.68
C LEU A 182 5.10 -58.78 28.47
N LEU A 183 6.19 -58.68 27.70
CA LEU A 183 7.15 -59.77 27.49
C LEU A 183 7.80 -60.22 28.80
N TYR A 184 8.26 -59.29 29.65
CA TYR A 184 8.80 -59.65 30.97
C TYR A 184 7.77 -60.36 31.84
N LYS A 185 6.50 -59.94 31.78
CA LYS A 185 5.42 -60.57 32.54
C LYS A 185 5.12 -61.98 32.01
N GLU A 186 5.08 -62.14 30.69
CA GLU A 186 4.82 -63.42 30.02
C GLU A 186 5.91 -64.44 30.37
N VAL A 187 7.18 -64.08 30.20
CA VAL A 187 8.33 -64.93 30.56
C VAL A 187 8.33 -65.31 32.04
N LYS A 188 7.86 -64.42 32.92
CA LYS A 188 7.79 -64.70 34.36
C LYS A 188 6.64 -65.66 34.72
N LEU A 189 5.57 -65.68 33.94
CA LEU A 189 4.36 -66.48 34.23
C LEU A 189 4.37 -67.82 33.50
N ASP A 190 4.90 -67.88 32.28
CA ASP A 190 4.91 -69.07 31.44
C ASP A 190 6.34 -69.52 31.10
N ASN A 191 6.75 -70.61 31.73
CA ASN A 191 8.07 -71.23 31.48
C ASN A 191 8.13 -71.94 30.11
N ALA A 192 7.00 -72.22 29.45
CA ALA A 192 6.97 -72.84 28.12
C ALA A 192 7.25 -71.84 26.99
N VAL A 193 7.41 -70.54 27.30
CA VAL A 193 7.81 -69.52 26.31
C VAL A 193 9.14 -69.89 25.66
N LEU A 194 10.12 -70.34 26.46
CA LEU A 194 11.43 -70.75 25.97
C LEU A 194 11.34 -71.95 25.03
N GLU A 195 10.52 -72.95 25.36
CA GLU A 195 10.33 -74.16 24.55
C GLU A 195 9.75 -73.79 23.18
N ARG A 196 8.70 -72.97 23.15
CA ARG A 196 8.07 -72.51 21.90
C ARG A 196 9.02 -71.69 21.05
N LEU A 197 9.80 -70.80 21.68
CA LEU A 197 10.80 -69.99 20.99
C LEU A 197 11.88 -70.88 20.36
N LEU A 198 12.41 -71.84 21.12
CA LEU A 198 13.42 -72.76 20.64
C LEU A 198 12.88 -73.60 19.47
N GLU A 199 11.65 -74.11 19.58
CA GLU A 199 11.00 -74.86 18.49
C GLU A 199 10.93 -74.06 17.20
N GLN A 200 10.55 -72.78 17.28
CA GLN A 200 10.48 -71.87 16.13
C GLN A 200 11.85 -71.61 15.51
N VAL A 201 12.87 -71.39 16.34
CA VAL A 201 14.25 -71.16 15.87
C VAL A 201 14.80 -72.42 15.18
N LEU A 202 14.69 -73.58 15.82
CA LEU A 202 15.16 -74.86 15.28
C LEU A 202 14.44 -75.28 13.99
N LYS A 203 13.17 -74.90 13.81
CA LYS A 203 12.43 -75.10 12.56
C LYS A 203 12.92 -74.22 11.42
N ARG A 204 13.38 -73.00 11.71
CA ARG A 204 13.87 -72.05 10.71
C ARG A 204 15.29 -72.34 10.23
N MET A 205 16.05 -73.11 11.01
CA MET A 205 17.44 -73.45 10.72
C MET A 205 17.53 -74.55 9.66
N SER A 206 18.33 -74.30 8.62
CA SER A 206 18.55 -75.25 7.52
C SER A 206 19.69 -76.24 7.79
N ASP A 207 20.70 -75.82 8.57
CA ASP A 207 21.82 -76.67 8.98
C ASP A 207 21.74 -76.96 10.48
N LYS A 208 21.91 -78.24 10.82
CA LYS A 208 21.72 -78.78 12.16
C LYS A 208 22.91 -79.61 12.60
N GLU A 209 24.02 -79.69 11.85
CA GLU A 209 25.13 -80.60 12.17
C GLU A 209 25.74 -80.35 13.56
N LYS A 210 25.98 -79.08 13.90
CA LYS A 210 26.44 -78.63 15.22
C LYS A 210 25.55 -77.49 15.69
N VAL A 211 24.94 -77.65 16.87
CA VAL A 211 24.03 -76.67 17.47
C VAL A 211 24.47 -76.42 18.92
N ILE A 212 24.90 -75.20 19.21
CA ILE A 212 25.21 -74.75 20.57
C ILE A 212 24.12 -73.75 20.97
N ILE A 213 23.46 -73.98 22.10
CA ILE A 213 22.36 -73.14 22.57
C ILE A 213 22.78 -72.45 23.87
N TYR A 214 22.90 -71.14 23.84
CA TYR A 214 23.15 -70.29 25.00
C TYR A 214 21.84 -69.87 25.65
N LEU A 215 21.75 -70.05 26.97
CA LEU A 215 20.54 -69.86 27.77
C LEU A 215 20.86 -69.20 29.11
N HIS A 216 19.88 -68.58 29.73
CA HIS A 216 20.01 -68.11 31.10
C HIS A 216 20.29 -69.32 32.05
N PRO A 217 21.20 -69.21 33.04
CA PRO A 217 21.60 -70.36 33.87
C PRO A 217 20.44 -71.06 34.59
N SER A 218 19.38 -70.32 34.92
CA SER A 218 18.20 -70.89 35.59
C SER A 218 17.32 -71.76 34.69
N GLU A 219 17.51 -71.74 33.38
CA GLU A 219 16.65 -72.44 32.40
C GLU A 219 17.37 -73.63 31.73
N VAL A 220 18.70 -73.73 31.90
CA VAL A 220 19.50 -74.82 31.32
C VAL A 220 19.03 -76.19 31.82
N ALA A 221 18.88 -76.36 33.13
CA ALA A 221 18.44 -77.64 33.71
C ALA A 221 17.02 -78.01 33.25
N TYR A 222 16.12 -77.02 33.21
CA TYR A 222 14.73 -77.21 32.76
C TYR A 222 14.66 -77.70 31.31
N LEU A 223 15.50 -77.16 30.42
CA LEU A 223 15.50 -77.52 29.01
C LEU A 223 16.25 -78.82 28.72
N GLN A 224 17.29 -79.13 29.50
CA GLN A 224 18.01 -80.42 29.42
C GLN A 224 17.08 -81.61 29.71
N GLU A 225 16.17 -81.48 30.69
CA GLU A 225 15.18 -82.52 31.02
C GLU A 225 14.14 -82.75 29.92
N ARG A 226 13.97 -81.80 29.00
CA ARG A 226 12.94 -81.80 27.95
C ARG A 226 13.49 -81.89 26.54
N ILE A 227 14.78 -82.16 26.41
CA ILE A 227 15.49 -82.23 25.13
C ILE A 227 14.88 -83.25 24.17
N ASP A 228 14.37 -84.37 24.70
CA ASP A 228 13.75 -85.45 23.93
C ASP A 228 12.53 -84.98 23.13
N GLN A 229 11.83 -83.94 23.61
CA GLN A 229 10.67 -83.35 22.92
C GLN A 229 11.06 -82.66 21.60
N PHE A 230 12.33 -82.24 21.47
CA PHE A 230 12.86 -81.62 20.26
C PHE A 230 13.58 -82.62 19.35
N GLY A 231 13.64 -83.91 19.71
CA GLY A 231 14.40 -84.94 19.00
C GLY A 231 14.00 -85.10 17.53
N ASP A 232 12.72 -84.99 17.21
CA ASP A 232 12.23 -85.06 15.82
C ASP A 232 12.69 -83.86 14.97
N ILE A 233 12.78 -82.68 15.57
CA ILE A 233 13.19 -81.43 14.90
C ILE A 233 14.71 -81.39 14.75
N LEU A 234 15.43 -81.99 15.69
CA LEU A 234 16.89 -82.11 15.71
C LEU A 234 17.41 -83.34 14.97
N ARG A 235 16.55 -84.08 14.26
CA ARG A 235 16.92 -85.27 13.49
C ARG A 235 17.97 -84.91 12.44
N GLY A 236 19.22 -85.31 12.68
CA GLY A 236 20.39 -84.98 11.86
C GLY A 236 21.46 -84.14 12.57
N ALA A 237 21.21 -83.67 13.80
CA ALA A 237 22.21 -83.01 14.61
C ALA A 237 23.24 -84.01 15.15
N LYS A 238 24.52 -83.77 14.85
CA LYS A 238 25.64 -84.61 15.30
C LYS A 238 26.15 -84.16 16.67
N HIS A 239 25.95 -82.89 17.02
CA HIS A 239 26.41 -82.32 18.27
C HIS A 239 25.44 -81.24 18.76
N LEU A 240 24.94 -81.41 19.99
CA LEU A 240 24.05 -80.47 20.67
C LEU A 240 24.60 -80.18 22.06
N GLU A 241 24.79 -78.90 22.36
CA GLU A 241 25.33 -78.45 23.65
C GLU A 241 24.50 -77.27 24.19
N PHE A 242 24.24 -77.29 25.50
CA PHE A 242 23.60 -76.17 26.20
C PHE A 242 24.63 -75.47 27.07
N ILE A 243 24.82 -74.16 26.84
CA ILE A 243 25.76 -73.33 27.58
C ILE A 243 24.98 -72.31 28.41
N ALA A 244 25.31 -72.22 29.69
CA ALA A 244 24.78 -71.19 30.57
C ALA A 244 25.48 -69.85 30.31
N ASP A 245 24.72 -68.79 30.02
CA ASP A 245 25.22 -67.44 29.81
C ASP A 245 24.31 -66.41 30.51
N ASP A 246 24.89 -65.63 31.43
CA ASP A 246 24.20 -64.57 32.18
C ASP A 246 23.80 -63.37 31.30
N HIS A 247 24.36 -63.23 30.10
CA HIS A 247 23.99 -62.19 29.14
C HIS A 247 22.72 -62.54 28.35
N VAL A 248 22.19 -63.75 28.51
CA VAL A 248 20.92 -64.18 27.91
C VAL A 248 19.82 -64.00 28.95
N ASP A 249 18.85 -63.15 28.64
CA ASP A 249 17.66 -62.96 29.48
C ASP A 249 16.82 -64.24 29.56
N ARG A 250 16.10 -64.41 30.67
CA ARG A 250 15.13 -65.51 30.80
C ARG A 250 14.12 -65.51 29.65
N GLY A 251 13.69 -66.70 29.23
CA GLY A 251 12.78 -66.90 28.10
C GLY A 251 13.37 -66.52 26.73
N SER A 252 14.69 -66.34 26.65
CA SER A 252 15.43 -66.12 25.42
C SER A 252 16.44 -67.23 25.18
N CYS A 253 16.85 -67.40 23.92
CA CYS A 253 17.98 -68.25 23.58
C CYS A 253 18.83 -67.58 22.49
N MET A 254 20.09 -67.99 22.42
CA MET A 254 20.95 -67.72 21.27
C MET A 254 21.47 -69.06 20.76
N VAL A 255 21.37 -69.29 19.46
CA VAL A 255 21.73 -70.57 18.85
C VAL A 255 22.86 -70.37 17.87
N GLU A 256 24.00 -70.98 18.13
CA GLU A 256 25.17 -70.98 17.25
C GLU A 256 25.24 -72.28 16.46
N THR A 257 25.44 -72.15 15.15
CA THR A 257 25.71 -73.25 14.23
C THR A 257 26.98 -73.01 13.44
N ASN A 258 27.38 -74.01 12.65
CA ASN A 258 28.47 -73.91 11.69
C ASN A 258 28.29 -72.81 10.63
N LEU A 259 27.04 -72.43 10.30
CA LEU A 259 26.74 -71.38 9.32
C LEU A 259 26.61 -69.98 9.94
N GLY A 260 26.44 -69.88 11.26
CA GLY A 260 26.33 -68.59 11.93
C GLY A 260 25.55 -68.62 13.25
N ILE A 261 25.23 -67.42 13.75
CA ILE A 261 24.57 -67.23 15.05
C ILE A 261 23.15 -66.72 14.82
N TYR A 262 22.18 -67.46 15.35
CA TYR A 262 20.77 -67.09 15.42
C TYR A 262 20.49 -66.46 16.79
N ASP A 263 20.45 -65.13 16.83
CA ASP A 263 20.08 -64.40 18.04
C ASP A 263 18.56 -64.32 18.18
N ALA A 264 18.01 -65.13 19.08
CA ALA A 264 16.58 -65.16 19.41
C ALA A 264 16.27 -64.46 20.74
N ARG A 265 17.17 -63.60 21.25
CA ARG A 265 16.90 -62.79 22.43
C ARG A 265 15.81 -61.78 22.15
N TRP A 266 14.74 -61.79 22.95
CA TRP A 266 13.59 -60.92 22.71
C TRP A 266 13.97 -59.43 22.80
N ARG A 267 15.04 -59.06 23.52
CA ARG A 267 15.61 -57.70 23.52
C ARG A 267 16.14 -57.32 22.14
N THR A 268 17.03 -58.14 21.56
CA THR A 268 17.57 -57.89 20.22
C THR A 268 16.47 -57.84 19.17
N GLN A 269 15.47 -58.71 19.27
CA GLN A 269 14.33 -58.72 18.35
C GLN A 269 13.50 -57.43 18.45
N LEU A 270 13.30 -56.93 19.67
CA LEU A 270 12.59 -55.67 19.88
C LEU A 270 13.39 -54.45 19.42
N GLU A 271 14.71 -54.47 19.59
CA GLU A 271 15.60 -53.44 19.05
C GLU A 271 15.56 -53.42 17.53
N ARG A 272 15.65 -54.57 16.86
CA ARG A 272 15.49 -54.68 15.40
C ARG A 272 14.14 -54.14 14.91
N LEU A 273 13.06 -54.46 15.62
CA LEU A 273 11.73 -53.93 15.31
C LEU A 273 11.68 -52.41 15.48
N SER A 274 12.33 -51.87 16.52
CA SER A 274 12.42 -50.41 16.71
C SER A 274 13.20 -49.75 15.59
N GLU A 275 14.32 -50.31 15.18
CA GLU A 275 15.14 -49.81 14.06
C GLU A 275 14.38 -49.84 12.73
N GLU A 276 13.60 -50.90 12.47
CA GLU A 276 12.78 -51.03 11.27
C GLU A 276 11.64 -50.00 11.26
N ILE A 277 10.97 -49.80 12.40
CA ILE A 277 9.95 -48.76 12.55
C ILE A 277 10.58 -47.37 12.35
N ASP A 278 11.73 -47.10 12.96
CA ASP A 278 12.43 -45.82 12.82
C ASP A 278 12.83 -45.56 11.36
N ARG A 279 13.29 -46.60 10.64
CA ARG A 279 13.58 -46.50 9.21
C ARG A 279 12.34 -46.17 8.38
N LEU A 280 11.24 -46.88 8.59
CA LEU A 280 9.97 -46.63 7.87
C LEU A 280 9.44 -45.21 8.15
N LEU A 281 9.60 -44.71 9.37
CA LEU A 281 9.25 -43.33 9.71
C LEU A 281 10.15 -42.31 9.00
N MET A 282 11.45 -42.58 8.88
CA MET A 282 12.37 -41.70 8.16
C MET A 282 12.04 -41.66 6.66
N GLU A 283 11.73 -42.81 6.05
CA GLU A 283 11.32 -42.92 4.65
C GLU A 283 10.00 -42.17 4.39
N GLY A 284 8.99 -42.36 5.25
CA GLY A 284 7.71 -41.66 5.14
C GLY A 284 7.79 -40.15 5.41
N GLN A 285 8.82 -39.67 6.11
CA GLN A 285 9.10 -38.22 6.24
C GLN A 285 9.80 -37.63 5.01
N GLN A 286 10.53 -38.43 4.24
CA GLN A 286 11.13 -38.00 2.98
C GLN A 286 10.11 -37.95 1.84
N GLU A 287 9.16 -38.89 1.78
CA GLU A 287 8.10 -38.88 0.77
C GLU A 287 7.06 -37.76 0.96
N ASN A 288 6.75 -37.37 2.20
CA ASN A 288 5.82 -36.28 2.51
C ASN A 288 6.50 -34.90 2.63
N GLY A 289 7.78 -34.80 2.29
CA GLY A 289 8.61 -33.59 2.40
C GLY A 289 8.69 -32.74 1.13
N LEU A 290 7.79 -32.92 0.16
CA LEU A 290 7.68 -32.12 -1.07
C LEU A 290 6.36 -31.32 -1.09
#